data_AF-A0A848BV90-F1
#
_entry.id   AF-A0A848BV90-F1
#
_cell.length_a   1.000
_cell.length_b   1.000
_cell.length_c   1.000
_cell.angle_alpha   90.00
_cell.angle_beta   90.00
_cell.angle_gamma   90.00
#
_symmetry.space_group_name_H-M   'P 1'
#
loop_
_entity.id
_entity.type
_entity.pdbx_description
1 polymer ?
#
loop_
_entity_poly.entity_id
_entity_poly.type
_entity_poly.pdbx_seq_one_letter_code
_entity_poly.pdbx_strand_id
1 'polypeptide(L)'
;MKNVRLIIGIVSFILFFIILFQSCAAGVVNSVTASSDAGGSAGLIVAFMVVIAGIIAIVCRKNATGSIVAGVVYGLSGLIGVANSDVYKDLSIWGGLFIIFAIFYIFSGIKQKKSDKANL
;
A
#
# COMPACT_ATOMS: atom_id res chain seq x y z
N MET A 1 -7.51 -15.43 -9.63
CA MET A 1 -7.17 -14.16 -8.94
C MET A 1 -6.22 -13.24 -9.72
N LYS A 2 -5.66 -13.66 -10.87
CA LYS A 2 -4.66 -12.88 -11.62
C LYS A 2 -5.20 -11.51 -12.09
N ASN A 3 -6.45 -11.46 -12.55
CA ASN A 3 -7.09 -10.21 -13.00
C ASN A 3 -7.37 -9.26 -11.83
N VAL A 4 -7.82 -9.77 -10.69
CA VAL A 4 -8.09 -8.96 -9.48
C VAL A 4 -6.81 -8.31 -8.97
N ARG A 5 -5.68 -9.03 -8.97
CA ARG A 5 -4.37 -8.45 -8.62
C ARG A 5 -3.97 -7.31 -9.56
N LEU A 6 -4.17 -7.50 -10.86
CA LEU A 6 -3.90 -6.43 -11.83
C LEU A 6 -4.76 -5.20 -11.56
N ILE A 7 -6.05 -5.38 -11.31
CA ILE A 7 -6.98 -4.27 -11.02
C ILE A 7 -6.55 -3.52 -9.75
N ILE A 8 -6.27 -4.23 -8.65
CA ILE A 8 -5.83 -3.59 -7.39
C ILE A 8 -4.50 -2.86 -7.59
N GLY A 9 -3.55 -3.43 -8.34
CA GLY A 9 -2.29 -2.77 -8.65
C GLY A 9 -2.47 -1.46 -9.42
N ILE A 10 -3.40 -1.41 -10.38
CA ILE A 10 -3.73 -0.17 -11.12
C ILE A 10 -4.42 0.83 -10.19
N VAL A 11 -5.35 0.38 -9.34
CA VAL A 11 -6.01 1.25 -8.35
C VAL A 11 -4.98 1.89 -7.41
N SER A 12 -3.96 1.15 -6.98
CA SER A 12 -2.90 1.71 -6.13
C SER A 12 -2.08 2.82 -6.80
N PHE A 13 -1.96 2.83 -8.13
CA PHE A 13 -1.36 3.97 -8.85
C PHE A 13 -2.22 5.23 -8.76
N ILE A 14 -3.54 5.09 -8.78
CA ILE A 14 -4.45 6.23 -8.63
C ILE A 14 -4.41 6.73 -7.18
N LEU A 15 -4.45 5.80 -6.21
CA LEU A 15 -4.35 6.12 -4.78
C LEU A 15 -3.03 6.81 -4.43
N PHE A 16 -1.93 6.41 -5.08
CA PHE A 16 -0.63 7.07 -4.93
C PHE A 16 -0.74 8.58 -5.15
N PHE A 17 -1.32 9.02 -6.27
CA PHE A 17 -1.44 10.45 -6.56
C PHE A 17 -2.30 11.17 -5.52
N ILE A 18 -3.41 10.56 -5.08
CA ILE A 18 -4.28 11.14 -4.06
C ILE A 18 -3.51 11.35 -2.75
N ILE A 19 -2.81 10.33 -2.27
CA ILE A 19 -2.06 10.39 -1.01
C ILE A 19 -0.87 11.33 -1.13
N LEU A 20 -0.19 11.35 -2.28
CA LEU A 20 0.93 12.24 -2.55
C LEU A 20 0.50 13.70 -2.40
N PHE A 21 -0.60 14.10 -3.05
CA PHE A 21 -1.10 15.47 -2.96
C PHE A 21 -1.62 15.82 -1.56
N GLN A 22 -2.33 14.91 -0.88
CA GLN A 22 -2.76 15.13 0.51
C GLN A 22 -1.56 15.29 1.46
N SER A 23 -0.53 14.48 1.29
CA SER A 23 0.67 14.52 2.13
C SER A 23 1.50 15.78 1.89
N CYS A 24 1.59 16.25 0.64
CA CYS A 24 2.19 17.54 0.32
C CYS A 24 1.41 18.69 0.96
N ALA A 25 0.07 18.66 0.90
CA ALA A 25 -0.76 19.67 1.56
C ALA A 25 -0.57 19.68 3.08
N ALA A 26 -0.55 18.50 3.72
CA ALA A 26 -0.25 18.34 5.14
C ALA A 26 1.16 18.85 5.48
N GLY A 27 2.16 18.58 4.64
CA GLY A 27 3.52 19.10 4.81
C GLY A 27 3.59 20.63 4.76
N VAL A 28 2.86 21.26 3.84
CA VAL A 28 2.74 22.72 3.78
C VAL A 28 2.08 23.27 5.04
N VAL A 29 0.96 22.67 5.48
CA VAL A 29 0.27 23.07 6.72
C VAL A 29 1.20 22.95 7.94
N ASN A 30 1.96 21.86 8.05
CA ASN A 30 2.92 21.67 9.15
C ASN A 30 4.02 22.74 9.12
N SER A 31 4.52 23.11 7.93
CA SER A 31 5.55 24.16 7.79
C SER A 31 5.03 25.56 8.16
N VAL A 32 3.79 25.88 7.80
CA VAL A 32 3.17 27.19 8.09
C VAL A 32 2.82 27.33 9.58
N THR A 33 2.38 26.24 10.20
CA THR A 33 1.97 26.22 11.62
C THR A 33 3.13 25.94 12.58
N ALA A 34 4.35 25.75 12.07
CA ALA A 34 5.52 25.30 12.82
C ALA A 34 5.23 24.04 13.67
N SER A 35 4.38 23.15 13.15
CA SER A 35 4.03 21.89 13.79
C SER A 35 5.19 20.90 13.70
N SER A 36 5.41 20.13 14.76
CA SER A 36 6.39 19.02 14.79
C SER A 36 5.80 17.69 14.31
N ASP A 37 4.59 17.72 13.72
CA ASP A 37 3.90 16.52 13.25
C ASP A 37 4.59 15.91 12.02
N ALA A 38 4.70 14.57 12.03
CA ALA A 38 5.36 13.79 10.99
C ALA A 38 4.39 13.22 9.94
N GLY A 39 3.08 13.46 10.05
CA GLY A 39 2.05 12.87 9.20
C GLY A 39 2.21 13.22 7.72
N GLY A 40 2.62 14.46 7.40
CA GLY A 40 2.92 14.87 6.02
C GLY A 40 4.08 14.08 5.40
N SER A 41 5.18 13.90 6.13
CA SER A 41 6.31 13.09 5.68
C SER A 41 6.00 11.59 5.64
N ALA A 42 5.27 11.08 6.63
CA ALA A 42 4.86 9.68 6.69
C ALA A 42 3.95 9.33 5.53
N GLY A 43 3.00 10.21 5.18
CA GLY A 43 2.13 10.03 4.02
C GLY A 43 2.87 9.95 2.69
N LEU A 44 3.94 10.75 2.51
CA LEU A 44 4.81 10.62 1.33
C LEU A 44 5.49 9.25 1.27
N ILE A 45 6.03 8.76 2.40
CA ILE A 45 6.65 7.43 2.48
C ILE A 45 5.63 6.34 2.13
N VAL A 46 4.41 6.43 2.70
CA VAL A 46 3.32 5.50 2.42
C VAL A 46 2.95 5.52 0.93
N ALA A 47 2.84 6.71 0.32
CA ALA A 47 2.53 6.85 -1.10
C ALA A 47 3.56 6.10 -1.97
N PHE A 48 4.85 6.32 -1.75
CA PHE A 48 5.89 5.63 -2.53
C PHE A 48 5.92 4.12 -2.29
N MET A 49 5.72 3.65 -1.06
CA MET A 49 5.65 2.21 -0.81
C MET A 49 4.46 1.55 -1.52
N VAL A 50 3.32 2.24 -1.58
CA VAL A 50 2.10 1.75 -2.23
C VAL A 50 2.26 1.65 -3.73
N VAL A 51 2.91 2.61 -4.39
CA VAL A 51 3.17 2.52 -5.83
C VAL A 51 4.17 1.39 -6.13
N ILE A 52 5.19 1.20 -5.30
CA ILE A 52 6.13 0.07 -5.41
C ILE A 52 5.36 -1.26 -5.27
N ALA A 53 4.52 -1.40 -4.25
CA ALA A 53 3.68 -2.58 -4.05
C ALA A 53 2.74 -2.82 -5.24
N GLY A 54 2.15 -1.76 -5.81
CA GLY A 54 1.32 -1.78 -7.01
C GLY A 54 2.06 -2.29 -8.24
N ILE A 55 3.28 -1.81 -8.49
CA ILE A 55 4.12 -2.27 -9.60
C ILE A 55 4.45 -3.75 -9.44
N ILE A 56 4.89 -4.18 -8.25
CA ILE A 56 5.20 -5.61 -7.97
C ILE A 56 3.95 -6.46 -8.19
N ALA A 57 2.79 -6.00 -7.73
CA ALA A 57 1.52 -6.68 -7.94
C ALA A 57 1.16 -6.85 -9.42
N ILE A 58 1.42 -5.85 -10.27
CA ILE A 58 1.11 -5.90 -11.71
C ILE A 58 2.09 -6.80 -12.45
N VAL A 59 3.39 -6.63 -12.22
CA VAL A 59 4.48 -7.33 -12.93
C VAL A 59 4.52 -8.79 -12.50
N CYS A 60 4.48 -9.05 -11.19
CA CYS A 60 4.58 -10.40 -10.64
C CYS A 60 3.23 -11.10 -10.48
N ARG A 61 2.15 -10.61 -11.12
CA ARG A 61 0.78 -11.14 -10.97
C ARG A 61 0.63 -12.63 -11.25
N LYS A 62 1.52 -13.20 -12.07
CA LYS A 62 1.53 -14.63 -12.45
C LYS A 62 2.30 -15.51 -11.46
N ASN A 63 3.07 -14.93 -10.54
CA ASN A 63 3.95 -15.67 -9.63
C ASN A 63 3.40 -15.63 -8.20
N ALA A 64 3.34 -16.79 -7.54
CA ALA A 64 2.85 -16.87 -6.16
C ALA A 64 3.71 -16.05 -5.19
N THR A 65 5.04 -16.16 -5.28
CA THR A 65 5.98 -15.42 -4.42
C THR A 65 5.84 -13.91 -4.59
N GLY A 66 5.73 -13.41 -5.82
CA GLY A 66 5.58 -11.98 -6.06
C GLY A 66 4.27 -11.40 -5.53
N SER A 67 3.20 -12.19 -5.51
CA SER A 67 1.94 -11.81 -4.82
C SER A 67 2.16 -11.64 -3.32
N ILE A 68 2.91 -12.55 -2.69
CA ILE A 68 3.20 -12.47 -1.25
C ILE A 68 4.08 -11.25 -0.95
N VAL A 69 5.11 -11.01 -1.77
CA VAL A 69 6.00 -9.84 -1.63
C VAL A 69 5.20 -8.54 -1.74
N ALA A 70 4.33 -8.40 -2.75
CA ALA A 70 3.47 -7.23 -2.86
C ALA A 70 2.60 -7.04 -1.60
N GLY A 71 2.05 -8.14 -1.07
CA GLY A 71 1.27 -8.11 0.17
C GLY A 71 2.07 -7.65 1.39
N VAL A 72 3.33 -8.10 1.54
CA VAL A 72 4.20 -7.64 2.63
C VAL A 72 4.49 -6.13 2.52
N VAL A 73 4.77 -5.63 1.32
CA VAL A 73 5.04 -4.19 1.12
C VAL A 73 3.78 -3.36 1.43
N TYR A 74 2.60 -3.79 0.99
CA TYR A 74 1.32 -3.17 1.38
C TYR A 74 1.09 -3.20 2.90
N GLY A 75 1.49 -4.30 3.56
CA GLY A 75 1.35 -4.44 5.01
C GLY A 75 2.23 -3.44 5.76
N LEU A 76 3.48 -3.29 5.32
CA LEU A 76 4.42 -2.32 5.90
C LEU A 76 3.95 -0.87 5.64
N SER A 77 3.47 -0.55 4.44
CA SER A 77 2.91 0.78 4.16
C SER A 77 1.67 1.05 5.01
N GLY A 78 0.83 0.03 5.20
CA GLY A 78 -0.35 0.09 6.05
C GLY A 78 -0.01 0.38 7.51
N LEU A 79 0.99 -0.32 8.05
CA LEU A 79 1.46 -0.13 9.42
C LEU A 79 2.02 1.28 9.65
N ILE A 80 2.83 1.79 8.72
CA ILE A 80 3.36 3.16 8.78
C ILE A 80 2.22 4.18 8.75
N GLY A 81 1.22 3.97 7.89
CA GLY A 81 0.07 4.87 7.78
C GLY A 81 -0.74 4.96 9.08
N VAL A 82 -1.07 3.81 9.69
CA VAL A 82 -1.81 3.79 10.97
C VAL A 82 -0.97 4.34 12.12
N ALA A 83 0.33 4.07 12.16
CA ALA A 83 1.20 4.49 13.25
C ALA A 83 1.46 6.02 13.29
N ASN A 84 1.23 6.74 12.19
CA ASN A 84 1.51 8.18 12.08
C ASN A 84 0.22 9.01 11.89
N SER A 85 -0.95 8.48 12.26
CA SER A 85 -2.26 9.10 11.98
C SER A 85 -2.82 9.99 13.10
N ASP A 86 -1.98 10.42 14.05
CA ASP A 86 -2.45 11.15 15.25
C ASP A 86 -3.10 12.50 14.91
N VAL A 87 -2.51 13.24 13.96
CA VAL A 87 -3.03 14.54 13.50
C VAL A 87 -3.89 14.38 12.24
N TYR A 88 -3.42 13.60 11.27
CA TYR A 88 -4.04 13.42 9.97
C TYR A 88 -4.76 12.06 9.87
N LYS A 89 -6.09 12.08 10.06
CA LYS A 89 -6.92 10.86 10.09
C LYS A 89 -7.03 10.15 8.74
N ASP A 90 -6.86 10.88 7.65
CA ASP A 90 -6.78 10.33 6.30
C ASP A 90 -5.68 9.26 6.21
N LEU A 91 -4.54 9.47 6.89
CA LEU A 91 -3.44 8.52 6.90
C LEU A 91 -3.82 7.18 7.56
N SER A 92 -4.70 7.21 8.57
CA SER A 92 -5.24 5.99 9.21
C SER A 92 -6.13 5.19 8.26
N ILE A 93 -6.96 5.90 7.47
CA ILE A 93 -7.88 5.30 6.50
C ILE A 93 -7.06 4.63 5.38
N TRP A 94 -6.04 5.32 4.87
CA TRP A 94 -5.11 4.77 3.89
C TRP A 94 -4.37 3.56 4.45
N GLY A 95 -3.86 3.68 5.68
CA GLY A 95 -3.18 2.60 6.38
C GLY A 95 -4.03 1.33 6.49
N GLY A 96 -5.27 1.47 6.95
CA GLY A 96 -6.24 0.37 7.04
C GLY A 96 -6.53 -0.28 5.68
N LEU A 97 -6.72 0.53 4.63
CA LEU A 97 -6.94 0.03 3.28
C LEU A 97 -5.76 -0.81 2.77
N PHE A 98 -4.52 -0.38 3.01
CA PHE A 98 -3.34 -1.13 2.59
C PHE A 98 -3.12 -2.40 3.40
N ILE A 99 -3.53 -2.46 4.67
CA ILE A 99 -3.58 -3.71 5.43
C ILE A 99 -4.56 -4.70 4.79
N ILE A 100 -5.73 -4.24 4.34
CA ILE A 100 -6.70 -5.10 3.63
C ILE A 100 -6.08 -5.64 2.34
N PHE A 101 -5.40 -4.79 1.57
CA PHE A 101 -4.68 -5.24 0.37
C PHE A 101 -3.57 -6.24 0.72
N ALA A 102 -2.81 -6.02 1.78
CA ALA A 102 -1.77 -6.92 2.25
C ALA A 102 -2.30 -8.33 2.49
N ILE A 103 -3.38 -8.43 3.28
CA ILE A 103 -4.06 -9.67 3.61
C ILE A 103 -4.52 -10.36 2.32
N PHE A 104 -5.21 -9.63 1.44
CA PHE A 104 -5.68 -10.17 0.17
C PHE A 104 -4.54 -10.74 -0.68
N TYR A 105 -3.43 -10.02 -0.83
CA TYR A 105 -2.29 -10.44 -1.64
C TYR A 105 -1.54 -11.64 -1.09
N ILE A 106 -1.38 -11.72 0.24
CA ILE A 106 -0.76 -12.86 0.92
C ILE A 106 -1.62 -14.11 0.75
N PHE A 107 -2.92 -14.05 1.08
CA PHE A 107 -3.83 -15.17 0.88
C PHE A 107 -3.89 -15.59 -0.59
N SER A 108 -3.89 -14.61 -1.49
CA SER A 108 -3.89 -14.88 -2.92
C SER A 108 -2.64 -15.65 -3.36
N GLY A 109 -1.47 -15.26 -2.88
CA GLY A 109 -0.20 -15.92 -3.17
C GLY A 109 -0.13 -17.34 -2.61
N ILE A 110 -0.58 -17.54 -1.36
CA ILE A 110 -0.61 -18.87 -0.73
C ILE A 110 -1.53 -19.83 -1.49
N LYS A 111 -2.73 -19.38 -1.88
CA LYS A 111 -3.67 -20.21 -2.66
C LYS A 111 -3.09 -20.60 -4.02
N GLN A 112 -2.38 -19.69 -4.68
CA GLN A 112 -1.70 -20.00 -5.93
C GLN A 112 -0.58 -21.01 -5.74
N LYS A 113 0.28 -20.84 -4.73
CA LYS A 113 1.38 -21.79 -4.43
C LYS A 113 0.85 -23.21 -4.17
N LYS A 114 -0.28 -23.34 -3.46
CA LYS A 114 -0.91 -24.64 -3.21
C LYS A 114 -1.45 -25.27 -4.51
N SER A 115 -2.07 -24.47 -5.38
CA SER A 115 -2.53 -24.93 -6.69
C SER A 115 -1.36 -25.41 -7.55
N ASP A 116 -0.26 -24.65 -7.63
CA ASP A 116 0.88 -25.01 -8.46
C ASP A 116 1.54 -26.33 -8.00
N LYS A 117 1.56 -26.61 -6.69
CA LYS A 117 2.04 -27.90 -6.14
C LYS A 117 1.10 -29.08 -6.38
N ALA A 118 -0.20 -28.86 -6.52
CA ALA A 118 -1.19 -29.94 -6.70
C ALA A 118 -1.28 -30.43 -8.15
N ASN A 119 -0.71 -29.70 -9.11
CA ASN A 119 -0.71 -30.04 -10.54
C ASN A 119 0.66 -30.58 -11.01
N LEU A 120 1.52 -30.96 -10.06
CA LEU A 120 2.90 -31.42 -10.26
C LEU A 120 3.01 -32.84 -9.70
#